data_AF-A0A967VS06-F1
#
_entry.id   AF-A0A967VS06-F1
#
_cell.length_a   1.000
_cell.length_b   1.000
_cell.length_c   1.000
_cell.angle_alpha   90.00
_cell.angle_beta   90.00
_cell.angle_gamma   90.00
#
_symmetry.space_group_name_H-M   'P 1'
#
loop_
_entity.id
_entity.type
_entity.pdbx_description
1 polymer ?
#
loop_
_entity_poly.entity_id
_entity_poly.type
_entity_poly.pdbx_seq_one_letter_code
_entity_poly.pdbx_strand_id
1 'polypeptide(L)'
;MFNKIDRLTHMEESALRQRTQAFEPHPAVFVSALDPEATEELKSAMRARMRARLQEVTVDLPAGDGEALASLYREGEVLERASNGATVRVTARLPSPLVNRLQRRPGVTVLDVA
;
A
#
# COMPACT_ATOMS: atom_id res chain seq x y z
N MET A 1 -16.37 1.70 -2.60
CA MET A 1 -16.40 0.76 -3.74
C MET A 1 -17.81 0.24 -3.85
N PHE A 2 -18.40 0.33 -5.03
CA PHE A 2 -19.74 -0.17 -5.34
C PHE A 2 -19.59 -1.43 -6.20
N ASN A 3 -19.96 -2.56 -5.61
CA ASN A 3 -19.96 -3.84 -6.30
C ASN A 3 -21.36 -4.14 -6.87
N LYS A 4 -21.42 -5.08 -7.82
CA LYS A 4 -22.64 -5.61 -8.45
C LYS A 4 -23.30 -4.66 -9.45
N ILE A 5 -22.49 -3.85 -10.17
CA ILE A 5 -23.04 -2.95 -11.20
C ILE A 5 -23.72 -3.69 -12.35
N ASP A 6 -23.41 -4.98 -12.54
CA ASP A 6 -24.09 -5.89 -13.47
C ASP A 6 -25.60 -6.02 -13.22
N ARG A 7 -26.06 -5.67 -12.01
CA ARG A 7 -27.48 -5.70 -11.65
C ARG A 7 -28.19 -4.36 -11.88
N LEU A 8 -27.48 -3.34 -12.32
CA LEU A 8 -28.03 -2.01 -12.58
C LEU A 8 -28.25 -1.82 -14.07
N THR A 9 -29.33 -1.11 -14.41
CA THR A 9 -29.48 -0.54 -15.74
C THR A 9 -28.49 0.62 -15.94
N HIS A 10 -28.17 0.95 -17.20
CA HIS A 10 -27.30 2.09 -17.54
C HIS A 10 -27.76 3.42 -16.90
N MET A 11 -29.07 3.62 -16.79
CA MET A 11 -29.65 4.82 -16.18
C MET A 11 -29.43 4.84 -14.66
N GLU A 12 -29.65 3.70 -13.98
CA GLU A 12 -29.43 3.57 -12.53
C GLU A 12 -27.94 3.72 -12.18
N GLU A 13 -27.06 3.13 -12.97
CA GLU A 13 -25.62 3.27 -12.80
C GLU A 13 -25.19 4.74 -12.94
N SER A 14 -25.68 5.43 -13.98
CA SER A 14 -25.35 6.83 -14.23
C SER A 14 -25.81 7.74 -13.09
N ALA A 15 -27.04 7.54 -12.61
CA ALA A 15 -27.57 8.28 -11.46
C ALA A 15 -26.77 8.01 -10.18
N LEU A 16 -26.38 6.75 -9.94
CA LEU A 16 -25.55 6.39 -8.80
C LEU A 16 -24.17 7.04 -8.87
N ARG A 17 -23.52 7.04 -10.04
CA ARG A 17 -22.23 7.70 -10.28
C ARG A 17 -22.28 9.20 -10.00
N GLN A 18 -23.28 9.89 -10.57
CA GLN A 18 -23.45 11.33 -10.37
C GLN A 18 -23.65 11.68 -8.90
N ARG A 19 -24.52 10.94 -8.20
CA ARG A 19 -24.76 11.14 -6.76
C ARG A 19 -23.47 10.93 -5.97
N THR A 20 -22.77 9.84 -6.24
CA THR A 20 -21.54 9.48 -5.52
C THR A 20 -20.44 10.52 -5.70
N GLN A 21 -20.27 11.07 -6.91
CA GLN A 21 -19.31 12.15 -7.16
C GLN A 21 -19.62 13.43 -6.36
N ALA A 22 -20.90 13.72 -6.10
CA ALA A 22 -21.30 14.91 -5.37
C ALA A 22 -21.08 14.81 -3.85
N PHE A 23 -21.04 13.59 -3.29
CA PHE A 23 -21.02 13.37 -1.83
C PHE A 23 -19.78 12.67 -1.30
N GLU A 24 -19.03 11.94 -2.14
CA GLU A 24 -17.87 11.20 -1.67
C GLU A 24 -16.58 12.02 -1.77
N PRO A 25 -15.76 12.06 -0.70
CA PRO A 25 -14.47 12.78 -0.72
C PRO A 25 -13.40 12.10 -1.58
N HIS A 26 -13.65 10.86 -2.02
CA HIS A 26 -12.74 10.08 -2.86
C HIS A 26 -13.49 9.51 -4.06
N PRO A 27 -12.83 9.41 -5.24
CA PRO A 27 -13.44 8.76 -6.40
C PRO A 27 -13.91 7.36 -6.06
N ALA A 28 -15.20 7.10 -6.25
CA ALA A 28 -15.75 5.78 -6.06
C ALA A 28 -15.46 4.88 -7.25
N VAL A 29 -15.12 3.63 -6.94
CA VAL A 29 -14.88 2.59 -7.95
C VAL A 29 -16.12 1.69 -8.04
N PHE A 30 -16.56 1.44 -9.27
CA PHE A 30 -17.75 0.70 -9.65
C PHE A 30 -17.33 -0.56 -10.39
N VAL A 31 -17.64 -1.73 -9.85
CA VAL A 31 -17.21 -3.03 -10.41
C VAL A 31 -18.30 -4.08 -10.30
N SER A 32 -18.22 -5.11 -11.15
CA SER A 32 -18.89 -6.38 -10.90
C SER A 32 -17.83 -7.41 -10.57
N ALA A 33 -17.92 -8.06 -9.41
CA ALA A 33 -17.03 -9.16 -9.06
C ALA A 33 -17.23 -10.42 -9.93
N LEU A 34 -18.32 -10.47 -10.71
CA LEU A 34 -18.54 -11.52 -11.71
C LEU A 34 -17.76 -11.25 -13.01
N ASP A 35 -17.24 -10.04 -13.17
CA ASP A 35 -16.34 -9.65 -14.24
C ASP A 35 -14.89 -9.72 -13.72
N PRO A 36 -14.10 -10.73 -14.18
CA PRO A 36 -12.71 -10.87 -13.77
C PRO A 36 -11.85 -9.68 -14.20
N GLU A 37 -12.15 -9.05 -15.35
CA GLU A 37 -11.37 -7.95 -15.91
C GLU A 37 -11.54 -6.68 -15.06
N ALA A 38 -12.79 -6.33 -14.73
CA ALA A 38 -13.11 -5.23 -13.82
C ALA A 38 -12.44 -5.38 -12.44
N THR A 39 -12.29 -6.63 -11.97
CA THR A 39 -11.63 -6.93 -10.69
C THR A 39 -10.11 -6.74 -10.77
N GLU A 40 -9.47 -7.09 -11.88
CA GLU A 40 -8.04 -6.84 -12.10
C GLU A 40 -7.71 -5.36 -12.27
N GLU A 41 -8.56 -4.59 -12.95
CA GLU A 41 -8.42 -3.13 -13.05
C GLU A 41 -8.46 -2.46 -11.66
N LEU A 42 -9.42 -2.86 -10.80
CA LEU A 42 -9.49 -2.37 -9.42
C LEU A 42 -8.23 -2.72 -8.64
N LYS A 43 -7.74 -3.97 -8.74
CA LYS A 43 -6.49 -4.38 -8.07
C LYS A 43 -5.32 -3.54 -8.56
N SER A 44 -5.21 -3.29 -9.87
CA SER A 44 -4.15 -2.45 -10.46
C SER A 44 -4.20 -1.02 -9.91
N ALA A 45 -5.37 -0.39 -9.92
CA ALA A 45 -5.57 0.95 -9.39
C ALA A 45 -5.25 1.04 -7.89
N MET A 46 -5.65 0.03 -7.11
CA MET A 46 -5.31 -0.05 -5.68
C MET A 46 -3.80 -0.20 -5.47
N ARG A 47 -3.13 -1.08 -6.22
CA ARG A 47 -1.67 -1.23 -6.15
C ARG A 47 -0.95 0.07 -6.52
N ALA A 48 -1.37 0.75 -7.57
CA ALA A 48 -0.81 2.04 -7.96
C ALA A 48 -0.96 3.09 -6.85
N ARG A 49 -2.15 3.18 -6.25
CA ARG A 49 -2.41 4.10 -5.13
C ARG A 49 -1.64 3.75 -3.86
N MET A 50 -1.45 2.46 -3.57
CA MET A 50 -0.63 2.02 -2.45
C MET A 50 0.84 2.35 -2.69
N ARG A 51 1.36 2.11 -3.90
CA ARG A 51 2.73 2.47 -4.30
C ARG A 51 2.99 3.97 -4.24
N ALA A 52 2.03 4.78 -4.68
CA ALA A 52 2.11 6.25 -4.62
C ALA A 52 2.13 6.81 -3.17
N ARG A 53 1.90 5.97 -2.16
CA ARG A 53 1.91 6.34 -0.73
C ARG A 53 3.09 5.74 0.02
N LEU A 54 4.04 5.10 -0.67
CA LEU A 54 5.27 4.64 -0.05
C LEU A 54 6.14 5.88 0.24
N GLN A 55 6.69 5.92 1.44
CA GLN A 55 7.65 6.93 1.88
C GLN A 55 9.04 6.29 1.85
N GLU A 56 10.03 7.06 1.42
CA GLU A 56 11.41 6.59 1.41
C GLU A 56 12.00 6.77 2.80
N VAL A 57 12.46 5.67 3.41
CA VAL A 57 12.97 5.69 4.78
C VAL A 57 14.25 4.88 4.89
N THR A 58 15.13 5.32 5.80
CA THR A 58 16.29 4.55 6.23
C THR A 58 16.04 3.93 7.59
N VAL A 59 16.23 2.61 7.68
CA VAL A 59 15.99 1.83 8.90
C VAL A 59 17.24 1.04 9.27
N ASP A 60 17.68 1.16 10.51
CA ASP A 60 18.71 0.33 11.10
C ASP A 60 18.04 -0.82 11.88
N LEU A 61 18.37 -2.05 11.49
CA LEU A 61 17.84 -3.30 12.03
C LEU A 61 18.96 -4.09 12.71
N PRO A 62 18.70 -4.85 13.78
CA PRO A 62 19.66 -5.84 14.27
C PRO A 62 19.88 -6.93 13.21
N ALA A 63 21.12 -7.39 13.02
CA ALA A 63 21.41 -8.43 12.02
C ALA A 63 20.70 -9.77 12.29
N GLY A 64 20.32 -10.03 13.55
CA GLY A 64 19.53 -11.19 13.95
C GLY A 64 18.02 -11.06 13.73
N ASP A 65 17.49 -9.86 13.43
CA ASP A 65 16.05 -9.65 13.21
C ASP A 65 15.67 -9.92 11.74
N GLY A 66 15.77 -11.19 11.37
CA GLY A 66 15.40 -11.66 10.03
C GLY A 66 13.93 -11.45 9.70
N GLU A 67 13.05 -11.40 10.71
CA GLU A 67 11.62 -11.15 10.51
C GLU A 67 11.38 -9.70 10.06
N ALA A 68 12.02 -8.73 10.71
CA ALA A 68 11.95 -7.33 10.31
C ALA A 68 12.51 -7.15 8.90
N LEU A 69 13.70 -7.70 8.60
CA LEU A 69 14.29 -7.62 7.27
C LEU A 69 13.38 -8.24 6.20
N ALA A 70 12.79 -9.42 6.47
CA ALA A 70 11.87 -10.06 5.55
C ALA A 70 10.60 -9.25 5.32
N SER A 71 10.10 -8.53 6.35
CA SER A 71 8.94 -7.64 6.19
C SER A 71 9.21 -6.49 5.21
N LEU A 72 10.43 -5.95 5.19
CA LEU A 72 10.83 -4.90 4.23
C LEU A 72 10.76 -5.41 2.79
N TYR A 73 11.24 -6.63 2.54
CA TYR A 73 11.19 -7.25 1.20
C TYR A 73 9.78 -7.65 0.75
N ARG A 74 8.88 -7.99 1.69
CA ARG A 74 7.51 -8.41 1.36
C ARG A 74 6.57 -7.25 1.09
N GLU A 75 6.66 -6.19 1.89
CA GLU A 75 5.67 -5.11 1.93
C GLU A 75 6.21 -3.78 1.38
N GLY A 76 7.52 -3.68 1.12
CA GLY A 76 8.19 -2.49 0.61
C GLY A 76 9.10 -2.76 -0.59
N GLU A 77 9.80 -1.72 -1.01
CA GLU A 77 10.80 -1.77 -2.08
C GLU A 77 12.16 -1.37 -1.49
N VAL A 78 13.09 -2.33 -1.38
CA VAL A 78 14.44 -2.09 -0.87
C VAL A 78 15.29 -1.45 -1.95
N LEU A 79 15.82 -0.25 -1.68
CA LEU A 79 16.68 0.51 -2.59
C LEU A 79 18.15 0.20 -2.33
N GLU A 80 18.55 0.20 -1.06
CA GLU A 80 19.93 -0.03 -0.64
C GLU A 80 20.00 -0.83 0.66
N ARG A 81 21.05 -1.63 0.79
CA ARG A 81 21.35 -2.38 2.02
C ARG A 81 22.84 -2.33 2.31
N ALA A 82 23.19 -1.93 3.53
CA ALA A 82 24.53 -2.02 4.08
C ALA A 82 24.53 -2.83 5.38
N SER A 83 25.48 -3.74 5.55
CA SER A 83 25.61 -4.56 6.75
C SER A 83 26.93 -4.23 7.45
N ASN A 84 26.89 -3.97 8.75
CA ASN A 84 28.08 -3.73 9.57
C ASN A 84 28.28 -4.82 10.65
N GLY A 85 27.74 -6.02 10.39
CA GLY A 85 27.86 -7.20 11.28
C GLY A 85 26.81 -7.22 12.39
N ALA A 86 26.78 -6.20 13.25
CA ALA A 86 25.81 -6.12 14.35
C ALA A 86 24.45 -5.57 13.89
N THR A 87 24.46 -4.65 12.91
CA THR A 87 23.27 -4.01 12.37
C THR A 87 23.25 -4.03 10.85
N VAL A 88 22.05 -3.97 10.29
CA VAL A 88 21.77 -3.89 8.86
C VAL A 88 21.02 -2.59 8.63
N ARG A 89 21.65 -1.68 7.92
CA ARG A 89 21.03 -0.44 7.44
C ARG A 89 20.33 -0.73 6.12
N VAL A 90 19.07 -0.37 6.02
CA VAL A 90 18.26 -0.56 4.82
C VAL A 90 17.58 0.75 4.46
N THR A 91 17.80 1.22 3.24
CA THR A 91 17.01 2.30 2.64
C THR A 91 15.95 1.67 1.77
N ALA A 92 14.68 1.96 2.05
CA ALA A 92 13.55 1.34 1.38
C ALA A 92 12.34 2.27 1.30
N ARG A 93 11.50 2.06 0.29
CA ARG A 93 10.18 2.69 0.19
C ARG A 93 9.15 1.83 0.89
N LEU A 94 8.65 2.31 2.01
CA LEU A 94 7.77 1.56 2.91
C LEU A 94 6.41 2.24 3.05
N PRO A 95 5.33 1.48 3.25
CA PRO A 95 4.04 2.06 3.57
C PRO A 95 4.03 2.53 5.04
N SER A 96 3.34 3.63 5.37
CA SER A 96 3.30 4.18 6.74
C SER A 96 2.94 3.16 7.84
N PRO A 97 2.00 2.21 7.63
CA PRO A 97 1.71 1.17 8.60
C PRO A 97 2.92 0.27 8.94
N LEU A 98 3.80 0.01 7.99
CA LEU A 98 5.01 -0.78 8.22
C LEU A 98 6.05 0.04 8.98
N VAL A 99 6.27 1.30 8.60
CA VAL A 99 7.16 2.23 9.33
C VAL A 99 6.75 2.33 10.80
N ASN A 100 5.46 2.56 11.08
CA ASN A 100 4.93 2.63 12.44
C ASN A 100 5.14 1.33 13.24
N ARG A 101 5.12 0.17 12.58
CA ARG A 101 5.36 -1.13 13.21
C ARG A 101 6.84 -1.31 13.53
N LEU A 102 7.73 -0.91 12.63
CA LEU A 102 9.18 -0.96 12.81
C LEU A 102 9.63 -0.03 13.95
N GLN A 103 9.08 1.18 14.04
CA GLN A 103 9.36 2.11 15.14
C GLN A 103 9.00 1.55 16.54
N ARG A 104 8.07 0.61 16.61
CA ARG A 104 7.66 -0.05 17.86
C ARG A 104 8.46 -1.31 18.16
N ARG A 105 9.29 -1.80 17.24
CA ARG A 105 10.12 -2.99 17.46
C ARG A 105 11.38 -2.62 18.23
N PRO A 106 11.73 -3.37 19.29
CA PRO A 106 12.94 -3.11 20.05
C PRO A 106 14.19 -3.35 19.20
N GLY A 107 15.16 -2.44 19.29
CA GLY A 107 16.42 -2.52 18.54
C GLY A 107 16.34 -2.06 17.08
N VAL A 108 15.17 -1.66 16.60
CA VAL A 108 14.98 -1.07 15.26
C VAL A 108 14.94 0.45 15.38
N THR A 109 15.71 1.16 14.56
CA THR A 109 15.72 2.62 14.52
C THR A 109 15.37 3.10 13.12
N VAL A 110 14.36 3.97 13.01
CA VAL A 110 14.01 4.65 11.74
C VAL A 110 14.67 6.03 11.77
N LEU A 111 15.58 6.30 10.83
CA LEU A 111 16.47 7.47 10.84
C LEU A 111 15.94 8.65 10.02
N ASP A 112 15.42 8.38 8.82
CA ASP A 112 15.01 9.43 7.89
C ASP A 112 13.70 9.06 7.21
N VAL A 113 12.87 10.07 6.93
CA VAL A 113 11.61 9.95 6.20
C VAL A 113 11.55 11.09 5.18
N ALA A 114 11.83 10.77 3.92
CA ALA A 114 11.74 11.70 2.80
C ALA A 114 10.32 11.71 2.18
#